data_AF-A0A9D9R168-F1
#
_entry.id   AF-A0A9D9R168-F1
#
_cell.length_a   1.000
_cell.length_b   1.000
_cell.length_c   1.000
_cell.angle_alpha   90.00
_cell.angle_beta   90.00
_cell.angle_gamma   90.00
#
_symmetry.space_group_name_H-M   'P 1'
#
loop_
_entity.id
_entity.type
_entity.pdbx_description
1 polymer ?
#
loop_
_entity_poly.entity_id
_entity_poly.type
_entity_poly.pdbx_seq_one_letter_code
_entity_poly.pdbx_strand_id
1 'polypeptide(L)'
;MKVDFFGCARSGHNQISCLTKIVSTTNDQTIIANRNHPFLIAGLIGSSLFDNLGREYAAEVSAFDQTSSKGLEISLIQGVPVEVKFIFNDIDIQAIAISAFKPVFVNKSDQSIQGNFRNISF
;
A
#
# COMPACT_ATOMS: atom_id res chain seq x y z
N MET A 1 -16.06 -0.23 2.51
CA MET A 1 -14.88 -0.35 1.63
C MET A 1 -14.30 -1.74 1.82
N LYS A 2 -13.86 -2.36 0.74
CA LYS A 2 -13.18 -3.66 0.75
C LYS A 2 -11.83 -3.51 0.06
N VAL A 3 -10.81 -4.16 0.61
CA VAL A 3 -9.45 -4.20 0.05
C VAL A 3 -9.09 -5.66 -0.20
N ASP A 4 -8.77 -5.97 -1.45
CA ASP A 4 -8.29 -7.28 -1.87
C ASP A 4 -6.80 -7.17 -2.24
N PHE A 5 -5.99 -8.15 -1.83
CA PHE A 5 -4.55 -8.20 -2.12
C PHE A 5 -4.26 -9.19 -3.23
N PHE A 6 -3.50 -8.74 -4.23
CA PHE A 6 -3.24 -9.49 -5.47
C PHE A 6 -1.82 -10.04 -5.56
N GLY A 7 -0.99 -9.83 -4.53
CA GLY A 7 0.39 -10.30 -4.50
C GLY A 7 1.41 -9.18 -4.61
N CYS A 8 2.67 -9.56 -4.48
CA CYS A 8 3.83 -8.71 -4.71
C CYS A 8 4.73 -9.37 -5.76
N ALA A 9 5.48 -8.55 -6.49
CA ALA A 9 6.45 -9.01 -7.48
C ALA A 9 7.71 -8.17 -7.40
N ARG A 10 8.88 -8.81 -7.49
CA ARG A 10 10.15 -8.08 -7.64
C ARG A 10 10.35 -7.68 -9.09
N SER A 11 10.56 -6.39 -9.32
CA SER A 11 11.03 -5.83 -10.59
C SER A 11 12.55 -5.64 -10.56
N GLY A 12 13.14 -5.30 -11.71
CA GLY A 12 14.55 -4.94 -11.79
C GLY A 12 14.92 -3.79 -10.83
N HIS A 13 16.21 -3.64 -10.55
CA HIS A 13 16.74 -2.59 -9.66
C HIS A 13 16.31 -2.71 -8.19
N ASN A 14 16.15 -3.94 -7.67
CA ASN A 14 15.80 -4.18 -6.27
C ASN A 14 14.52 -3.49 -5.81
N GLN A 15 13.54 -3.44 -6.70
CA GLN A 15 12.24 -2.87 -6.42
C GLN A 15 11.23 -4.00 -6.23
N ILE A 16 10.32 -3.84 -5.27
CA ILE A 16 9.15 -4.70 -5.10
C ILE A 16 7.90 -3.87 -5.31
N SER A 17 6.95 -4.42 -6.05
CA SER A 17 5.63 -3.84 -6.23
C SER A 17 4.56 -4.76 -5.64
N CYS A 18 3.72 -4.24 -4.76
CA CYS A 18 2.56 -4.95 -4.21
C CYS A 18 1.27 -4.35 -4.75
N LEU A 19 0.35 -5.20 -5.22
CA LEU A 19 -0.91 -4.76 -5.84
C LEU A 19 -2.09 -5.02 -4.91
N THR A 20 -2.96 -4.03 -4.80
CA THR A 20 -4.25 -4.13 -4.12
C THR A 20 -5.36 -3.67 -5.04
N LYS A 21 -6.58 -4.19 -4.84
CA LYS A 21 -7.80 -3.62 -5.41
C LYS A 21 -8.69 -3.14 -4.29
N ILE A 22 -9.26 -1.96 -4.47
CA ILE A 22 -10.10 -1.33 -3.47
C ILE A 22 -11.43 -1.01 -4.11
N VAL A 23 -12.51 -1.34 -3.43
CA VAL A 23 -13.86 -1.01 -3.88
C VAL A 23 -14.65 -0.39 -2.75
N SER A 24 -15.35 0.70 -3.06
CA SER A 24 -16.38 1.22 -2.17
C SER A 24 -17.66 0.43 -2.38
N THR A 25 -18.21 -0.12 -1.29
CA THR A 25 -19.38 -1.00 -1.35
C THR A 25 -20.70 -0.25 -1.13
N THR A 26 -20.66 0.95 -0.55
CA THR A 26 -21.83 1.64 0.00
C THR A 26 -22.17 2.96 -0.69
N ASN A 27 -21.16 3.69 -1.17
CA ASN A 27 -21.31 5.04 -1.72
C ASN A 27 -20.02 5.49 -2.42
N ASP A 28 -20.09 6.55 -3.22
CA ASP A 28 -18.90 7.22 -3.71
C ASP A 28 -18.14 7.87 -2.54
N GLN A 29 -16.82 7.73 -2.53
CA GLN A 29 -16.00 8.29 -1.47
C GLN A 29 -14.57 8.57 -1.92
N THR A 30 -13.95 9.56 -1.30
CA THR A 30 -12.52 9.82 -1.44
C THR A 30 -11.74 9.11 -0.34
N ILE A 31 -10.68 8.42 -0.71
CA ILE A 31 -9.72 7.83 0.21
C ILE A 31 -8.31 8.35 -0.06
N ILE A 32 -7.43 8.18 0.91
CA ILE A 32 -6.00 8.41 0.80
C ILE A 32 -5.32 7.06 1.00
N ALA A 33 -4.58 6.62 -0.02
CA ALA A 33 -3.64 5.51 0.12
C ALA A 33 -2.34 6.07 0.71
N ASN A 34 -2.05 5.73 1.96
CA ASN A 34 -1.02 6.40 2.76
C ASN A 34 0.35 5.76 2.56
N ARG A 35 1.41 6.56 2.45
CA ARG A 35 2.81 6.08 2.50
C ARG A 35 3.26 5.87 3.94
N ASN A 36 4.39 5.22 4.14
CA ASN A 36 5.15 5.38 5.38
C ASN A 36 5.73 6.80 5.44
N HIS A 37 5.33 7.62 6.40
CA HIS A 37 6.05 8.83 6.77
C HIS A 37 6.36 8.78 8.27
N PRO A 38 7.64 8.78 8.69
CA PRO A 38 8.01 8.79 10.11
C PRO A 38 7.67 10.11 10.83
N PHE A 39 6.84 10.99 10.25
CA PHE A 39 6.71 12.39 10.68
C PHE A 39 5.33 13.02 10.46
N LEU A 40 4.27 12.23 10.28
CA LEU A 40 2.91 12.78 10.33
C LEU A 40 2.18 12.20 11.53
N ILE A 41 1.92 13.10 12.48
CA ILE A 41 0.90 13.08 13.54
C ILE A 41 0.81 11.75 14.31
N ALA A 42 1.20 11.78 15.59
CA ALA A 42 1.07 10.66 16.52
C ALA A 42 -0.27 9.92 16.33
N GLY A 43 -0.22 8.74 15.69
CA GLY A 43 -1.38 7.87 15.48
C GLY A 43 -1.62 7.36 14.05
N LEU A 44 -1.09 8.01 13.00
CA LEU A 44 -1.30 7.55 11.61
C LEU A 44 -0.19 6.59 11.16
N ILE A 45 -0.50 5.30 11.15
CA ILE A 45 0.37 4.24 10.63
C ILE A 45 0.36 4.35 9.09
N GLY A 46 1.52 4.49 8.47
CA GLY A 46 1.67 4.49 7.02
C GLY A 46 1.77 3.08 6.44
N SER A 47 1.66 2.95 5.11
CA SER A 47 1.86 1.65 4.46
C SER A 47 3.32 1.22 4.52
N SER A 48 3.58 0.00 5.01
CA SER A 48 4.93 -0.55 5.16
C SER A 48 5.06 -1.96 4.62
N LEU A 49 6.28 -2.29 4.19
CA LEU A 49 6.70 -3.63 3.82
C LEU A 49 7.88 -4.04 4.67
N PHE A 50 7.84 -5.25 5.20
CA PHE A 50 8.91 -5.87 5.96
C PHE A 50 9.45 -7.04 5.17
N ASP A 51 10.76 -7.08 4.95
CA ASP A 51 11.40 -8.26 4.35
C ASP A 51 11.60 -9.38 5.39
N ASN A 52 12.12 -10.52 4.94
CA ASN A 52 12.46 -11.66 5.79
C ASN A 52 13.69 -11.45 6.68
N LEU A 53 14.43 -10.35 6.50
CA LEU A 53 15.56 -9.94 7.35
C LEU A 53 15.13 -8.95 8.44
N GLY A 54 13.86 -8.53 8.43
CA GLY A 54 13.27 -7.61 9.41
C GLY A 54 13.42 -6.13 9.05
N ARG A 55 13.88 -5.79 7.84
CA ARG A 55 13.97 -4.39 7.40
C ARG A 55 12.62 -3.87 6.92
N GLU A 56 12.35 -2.61 7.22
CA GLU A 56 11.14 -1.90 6.84
C GLU A 56 11.39 -0.96 5.66
N TYR A 57 10.47 -0.95 4.70
CA TYR A 57 10.53 -0.11 3.51
C TYR A 57 9.30 0.79 3.41
N ALA A 58 9.53 2.03 3.00
CA ALA A 58 8.48 2.99 2.69
C ALA A 58 7.97 2.78 1.25
N ALA A 59 6.66 2.94 1.07
CA ALA A 59 6.04 2.85 -0.25
C ALA A 59 5.94 4.21 -0.95
N GLU A 60 6.18 4.21 -2.25
CA GLU A 60 5.47 5.09 -3.18
C GLU A 60 4.14 4.46 -3.56
N VAL A 61 3.12 5.28 -3.80
CA VAL A 61 1.77 4.80 -4.12
C VAL A 61 1.39 5.24 -5.51
N SER A 62 0.86 4.33 -6.32
CA SER A 62 0.40 4.60 -7.67
C SER A 62 -1.01 4.07 -7.93
N ALA A 63 -1.84 4.91 -8.57
CA ALA A 63 -3.18 4.59 -9.08
C ALA A 63 -3.55 5.59 -10.18
N PHE A 64 -4.39 5.21 -11.14
CA PHE A 64 -4.85 6.08 -12.23
C PHE A 64 -3.73 6.83 -12.97
N ASP A 65 -2.62 6.13 -13.25
CA ASP A 65 -1.41 6.70 -13.88
C ASP A 65 -0.75 7.86 -13.10
N GLN A 66 -1.14 8.06 -11.85
CA GLN A 66 -0.50 8.98 -10.91
C GLN A 66 0.36 8.18 -9.93
N THR A 67 1.49 8.77 -9.55
CA THR A 67 2.40 8.21 -8.54
C THR A 67 2.76 9.29 -7.54
N SER A 68 2.71 8.96 -6.24
CA SER A 68 3.00 9.88 -5.17
C SER A 68 3.85 9.23 -4.08
N SER A 69 4.92 9.93 -3.71
CA SER A 69 5.74 9.64 -2.54
C SER A 69 5.25 10.38 -1.30
N LYS A 70 4.01 10.88 -1.27
CA LYS A 70 3.37 11.54 -0.10
C LYS A 70 2.08 10.87 0.37
N GLY A 71 1.63 9.86 -0.34
CA GLY A 71 0.24 9.36 -0.28
C GLY A 71 -0.57 9.89 -1.46
N LEU A 72 -1.58 9.15 -1.87
CA LEU A 72 -2.36 9.45 -3.07
C LEU A 72 -3.85 9.52 -2.73
N GLU A 73 -4.49 10.65 -3.08
CA GLU A 73 -5.94 10.79 -2.99
C GLU A 73 -6.60 10.08 -4.17
N ILE A 74 -7.60 9.24 -3.89
CA ILE A 74 -8.26 8.36 -4.84
C ILE A 74 -9.76 8.51 -4.64
N SER A 75 -10.47 8.93 -5.69
CA SER A 75 -11.93 8.92 -5.72
C SER A 75 -12.42 7.53 -6.11
N LEU A 76 -13.14 6.89 -5.20
CA LEU A 76 -13.83 5.62 -5.44
C LEU A 76 -15.27 5.90 -5.84
N ILE A 77 -15.69 5.31 -6.96
CA ILE A 77 -17.10 5.21 -7.35
C ILE A 77 -17.65 3.91 -6.77
N GLN A 78 -18.87 3.93 -6.24
CA GLN A 78 -19.51 2.76 -5.65
C GLN A 78 -19.52 1.58 -6.64
N GLY A 79 -19.05 0.42 -6.18
CA GLY A 79 -19.02 -0.82 -6.96
C GLY A 79 -17.91 -0.92 -8.01
N VAL A 80 -17.16 0.15 -8.27
CA VAL A 80 -16.05 0.14 -9.24
C VAL A 80 -14.72 -0.10 -8.50
N PRO A 81 -14.02 -1.21 -8.77
CA PRO A 81 -12.73 -1.47 -8.15
C PRO A 81 -11.64 -0.60 -8.77
N VAL A 82 -10.76 -0.07 -7.91
CA VAL A 82 -9.57 0.69 -8.30
C VAL A 82 -8.32 -0.11 -7.92
N GLU A 83 -7.39 -0.21 -8.86
CA GLU A 83 -6.08 -0.80 -8.63
C GLU A 83 -5.15 0.22 -7.96
N VAL A 84 -4.56 -0.18 -6.84
CA VAL A 84 -3.56 0.63 -6.13
C VAL A 84 -2.31 -0.19 -5.95
N LYS A 85 -1.22 0.32 -6.53
CA LYS A 85 0.11 -0.28 -6.53
C LYS A 85 0.98 0.42 -5.49
N PHE A 86 1.62 -0.36 -4.63
CA PHE A 86 2.62 0.11 -3.68
C PHE A 86 3.99 -0.30 -4.18
N ILE A 87 4.88 0.66 -4.35
CA ILE A 87 6.22 0.48 -4.93
C ILE A 87 7.24 0.71 -3.82
N PHE A 88 8.08 -0.27 -3.57
CA PHE A 88 9.11 -0.27 -2.56
C PHE A 88 10.47 -0.36 -3.24
N ASN A 89 11.33 0.62 -2.99
CA ASN A 89 12.65 0.71 -3.61
C ASN A 89 13.74 0.24 -2.64
N ASP A 90 14.94 0.02 -3.19
CA ASP A 90 16.16 -0.31 -2.43
C ASP A 90 16.03 -1.52 -1.50
N ILE A 91 15.25 -2.53 -1.93
CA ILE A 91 15.11 -3.79 -1.21
C ILE A 91 16.47 -4.46 -1.08
N ASP A 92 16.79 -4.95 0.13
CA ASP A 92 18.05 -5.65 0.35
C ASP A 92 18.21 -6.81 -0.65
N ILE A 93 19.37 -6.90 -1.28
CA ILE A 93 19.66 -7.94 -2.28
C ILE A 93 19.59 -9.35 -1.71
N GLN A 94 19.79 -9.52 -0.41
CA GLN A 94 19.70 -10.78 0.33
C GLN A 94 18.28 -11.10 0.79
N ALA A 95 17.32 -10.17 0.63
CA ALA A 95 15.92 -10.47 0.91
C ALA A 95 15.37 -11.46 -0.12
N ILE A 96 14.79 -12.55 0.38
CA ILE A 96 14.22 -13.65 -0.41
C ILE A 96 12.70 -13.78 -0.25
N ALA A 97 12.11 -13.06 0.72
CA ALA A 97 10.66 -13.06 0.94
C ALA A 97 10.22 -11.79 1.69
N ILE A 98 8.92 -11.47 1.60
CA ILE A 98 8.27 -10.42 2.40
C ILE A 98 7.68 -11.11 3.63
N SER A 99 8.08 -10.68 4.82
CA SER A 99 7.50 -11.16 6.07
C SER A 99 6.12 -10.55 6.32
N ALA A 100 5.94 -9.26 6.00
CA ALA A 100 4.66 -8.58 6.09
C ALA A 100 4.52 -7.41 5.11
N PHE A 101 3.36 -7.27 4.49
CA PHE A 101 2.92 -6.09 3.76
C PHE A 101 1.67 -5.53 4.45
N LYS A 102 1.74 -4.27 4.87
CA LYS A 102 0.70 -3.59 5.66
C LYS A 102 0.23 -2.32 4.93
N PRO A 103 -0.61 -2.43 3.89
CA PRO A 103 -1.17 -1.25 3.23
C PRO A 103 -2.17 -0.56 4.14
N VAL A 104 -2.21 0.77 4.08
CA VAL A 104 -3.12 1.62 4.86
C VAL A 104 -3.88 2.55 3.93
N PHE A 105 -5.20 2.54 4.08
CA PHE A 105 -6.14 3.43 3.40
C PHE A 105 -6.95 4.18 4.44
N VAL A 106 -7.10 5.49 4.26
CA VAL A 106 -7.85 6.35 5.18
C VAL A 106 -8.92 7.10 4.39
N ASN A 107 -10.16 7.14 4.89
CA ASN A 107 -11.20 7.98 4.28
C ASN A 107 -11.25 9.38 4.93
N LYS A 108 -12.07 10.29 4.39
CA LYS A 108 -12.26 11.65 4.94
C LYS A 108 -12.91 11.69 6.33
N SER A 109 -13.40 10.55 6.84
CA SER A 109 -13.97 10.42 8.18
C SER A 109 -12.97 9.79 9.17
N ASP A 110 -11.68 9.77 8.83
CA ASP A 110 -10.58 9.18 9.59
C ASP A 110 -10.75 7.68 9.91
N GLN A 111 -11.64 7.00 9.19
CA GLN A 111 -11.72 5.54 9.25
C GLN A 111 -10.58 4.97 8.42
N SER A 112 -9.74 4.17 9.07
CA SER A 112 -8.64 3.47 8.41
C SER A 112 -8.99 2.02 8.14
N ILE A 113 -8.57 1.52 6.99
CA ILE A 113 -8.46 0.09 6.70
C ILE A 113 -6.99 -0.22 6.56
N GLN A 114 -6.50 -1.11 7.42
CA GLN A 114 -5.14 -1.60 7.39
C GLN A 114 -5.13 -3.08 7.05
N GLY A 115 -4.43 -3.43 5.98
CA GLY A 115 -4.10 -4.82 5.66
C GLY A 115 -2.93 -5.32 6.49
N ASN A 116 -2.78 -6.64 6.59
CA ASN A 116 -1.61 -7.28 7.18
C ASN A 116 -1.37 -8.64 6.51
N PHE A 117 -0.83 -8.59 5.30
CA PHE A 117 -0.56 -9.76 4.48
C PHE A 117 0.83 -10.28 4.83
N ARG A 118 0.97 -11.58 5.12
CA ARG A 118 2.21 -12.15 5.67
C ARG A 118 2.72 -13.30 4.81
N ASN A 119 4.01 -13.59 4.94
CA ASN A 119 4.68 -14.71 4.29
C ASN A 119 4.48 -14.72 2.77
N ILE A 120 4.81 -13.60 2.12
CA ILE A 120 4.59 -13.40 0.68
C ILE A 120 5.89 -13.69 -0.07
N SER A 121 5.83 -14.61 -1.02
CA SER A 121 6.86 -14.82 -2.05
C SER A 121 6.75 -13.77 -3.15
N PHE A 122 7.87 -13.31 -3.71
CA PHE A 122 7.91 -12.27 -4.75
C PHE A 122 8.94 -12.57 -5.85
#